data_AF-A0A7S3H5W9-F1
#
_entry.id   AF-A0A7S3H5W9-F1
#
_cell.length_a   1.000
_cell.length_b   1.000
_cell.length_c   1.000
_cell.angle_alpha   90.00
_cell.angle_beta   90.00
_cell.angle_gamma   90.00
#
_symmetry.space_group_name_H-M   'P 1'
#
loop_
_entity.id
_entity.type
_entity.pdbx_description
1 polymer ?
#
loop_
_entity_poly.entity_id
_entity_poly.type
_entity_poly.pdbx_seq_one_letter_code
_entity_poly.pdbx_strand_id
1 'polypeptide(L)'
;VGKHGKFNSGFWGQECGPEHDPSLERRHKYMEDAISVNTDLKATHFKKHHKYTLEWQPGPAGYLHWYLDDAPLLGIKGASLEKLTGAMIPEEPMYLILNTAISHRWGFPEPCPADSCSACWHCFDCTNPECQCALPEGMKGCRNLPAAMRVDYIRL
;
A
#
# COMPACT_ATOMS: atom_id res chain seq x y z
N VAL A 1 -7.03 -9.93 -10.55
CA VAL A 1 -7.73 -8.64 -10.65
C VAL A 1 -9.19 -8.87 -10.98
N GLY A 2 -10.10 -8.01 -10.54
CA GLY A 2 -11.52 -8.07 -10.94
C GLY A 2 -11.68 -8.01 -12.47
N LYS A 3 -12.87 -8.34 -12.99
CA LYS A 3 -13.15 -8.45 -14.43
C LYS A 3 -12.75 -7.20 -15.23
N HIS A 4 -12.76 -6.02 -14.59
CA HIS A 4 -12.41 -4.74 -15.21
C HIS A 4 -11.16 -4.09 -14.57
N GLY A 5 -10.42 -4.81 -13.73
CA GLY A 5 -9.19 -4.31 -13.10
C GLY A 5 -7.93 -4.71 -13.88
N LYS A 6 -6.93 -3.83 -13.89
CA LYS A 6 -5.56 -4.13 -14.32
C LYS A 6 -4.61 -3.98 -13.13
N PHE A 7 -3.49 -4.68 -13.19
CA PHE A 7 -2.43 -4.49 -12.21
C PHE A 7 -1.84 -3.10 -12.34
N ASN A 8 -1.73 -2.38 -11.22
CA ASN A 8 -0.96 -1.15 -11.17
C ASN A 8 0.52 -1.53 -11.04
N SER A 9 1.23 -1.56 -12.17
CA SER A 9 2.68 -1.80 -12.21
C SER A 9 3.48 -0.57 -11.76
N GLY A 10 2.91 0.33 -10.97
CA GLY A 10 3.52 1.52 -10.40
C GLY A 10 3.35 1.60 -8.88
N PHE A 11 2.79 0.57 -8.23
CA PHE A 11 2.67 0.51 -6.77
C PHE A 11 3.96 -0.03 -6.14
N TRP A 12 5.05 0.71 -6.37
CA TRP A 12 6.36 0.47 -5.80
C TRP A 12 6.63 1.65 -4.89
N GLY A 13 7.04 1.42 -3.65
CA GLY A 13 7.01 2.42 -2.59
C GLY A 13 7.44 3.84 -2.98
N GLN A 14 6.79 4.82 -2.37
CA GLN A 14 7.09 6.23 -2.62
C GLN A 14 7.90 6.83 -1.47
N GLU A 15 8.91 7.62 -1.82
CA GLU A 15 9.55 8.51 -0.85
C GLU A 15 8.57 9.62 -0.48
N CYS A 16 8.09 9.58 0.75
CA CYS A 16 7.15 10.53 1.32
C CYS A 16 7.86 11.55 2.23
N GLY A 17 7.13 12.63 2.54
CA GLY A 17 7.64 13.77 3.29
C GLY A 17 8.16 14.92 2.40
N PRO A 18 9.01 15.81 2.92
CA PRO A 18 9.59 15.76 4.27
C PRO A 18 8.54 16.01 5.35
N GLU A 19 8.51 15.14 6.36
CA GLU A 19 7.82 15.41 7.62
C GLU A 19 8.76 16.14 8.58
N HIS A 20 8.20 17.09 9.33
CA HIS A 20 8.94 17.79 10.37
C HIS A 20 8.84 16.97 11.65
N ASP A 21 9.98 16.44 12.09
CA ASP A 21 10.10 15.86 13.42
C ASP A 21 10.42 16.99 14.42
N PRO A 22 9.46 17.38 15.29
CA PRO A 22 9.68 18.45 16.25
C PRO A 22 10.69 18.07 17.35
N SER A 23 11.06 16.79 17.48
CA SER A 23 12.04 16.33 18.47
C SER A 23 13.49 16.40 17.99
N LEU A 24 13.72 16.46 16.67
CA LEU A 24 15.06 16.41 16.07
C LEU A 24 15.44 17.68 15.29
N GLU A 25 14.57 18.69 15.21
CA GLU A 25 14.75 19.90 14.37
C GLU A 25 15.17 19.57 12.92
N ARG A 26 14.81 18.37 12.46
CA ARG A 26 15.23 17.79 11.19
C ARG A 26 14.00 17.36 10.42
N ARG A 27 14.13 17.47 9.11
CA ARG A 27 13.13 16.98 8.16
C ARG A 27 13.55 15.59 7.71
N HIS A 28 12.67 14.64 7.92
CA HIS A 28 12.91 13.27 7.52
C HIS A 28 12.02 12.92 6.34
N LYS A 29 12.63 12.24 5.37
CA LYS A 29 11.89 11.52 4.35
C LYS A 29 11.76 10.09 4.82
N TYR A 30 10.63 9.48 4.53
CA TYR A 30 10.38 8.08 4.83
C TYR A 30 9.94 7.38 3.55
N MET A 31 10.23 6.09 3.47
CA MET A 31 9.72 5.26 2.38
C MET A 31 8.42 4.63 2.83
N GLU A 32 7.32 4.99 2.19
CA GLU A 32 6.12 4.17 2.21
C GLU A 32 6.35 3.04 1.22
N ASP A 33 6.92 1.92 1.68
CA ASP A 33 7.07 0.75 0.84
C ASP A 33 5.93 -0.22 1.03
N ALA A 34 5.40 -0.71 -0.08
CA ALA A 34 4.54 -1.84 -0.07
C ALA A 34 5.43 -3.06 -0.27
N ILE A 35 5.41 -4.00 0.67
CA ILE A 35 6.10 -5.29 0.57
C ILE A 35 5.80 -6.01 -0.77
N SER A 36 4.69 -5.64 -1.44
CA SER A 36 4.39 -6.01 -2.82
C SER A 36 5.48 -5.70 -3.84
N VAL A 37 6.45 -4.80 -3.56
CA VAL A 37 7.62 -4.61 -4.43
C VAL A 37 8.43 -5.89 -4.61
N ASN A 38 8.45 -6.74 -3.58
CA ASN A 38 9.18 -8.02 -3.60
C ASN A 38 8.31 -9.16 -4.14
N THR A 39 7.05 -8.93 -4.48
CA THR A 39 6.13 -9.99 -4.88
C THR A 39 5.07 -9.51 -5.85
N ASP A 40 5.19 -9.96 -7.09
CA ASP A 40 4.17 -9.74 -8.11
C ASP A 40 2.84 -10.35 -7.70
N LEU A 41 1.81 -9.50 -7.65
CA LEU A 41 0.46 -9.97 -7.45
C LEU A 41 -0.01 -10.77 -8.67
N LYS A 42 -0.38 -12.02 -8.42
CA LYS A 42 -1.03 -12.93 -9.38
C LYS A 42 -2.55 -12.86 -9.30
N ALA A 43 -3.24 -13.37 -10.32
CA ALA A 43 -4.71 -13.40 -10.36
C ALA A 43 -5.35 -14.13 -9.15
N THR A 44 -4.63 -15.07 -8.53
CA THR A 44 -5.06 -15.81 -7.34
C THR A 44 -5.32 -14.92 -6.14
N HIS A 45 -4.52 -13.85 -5.96
CA HIS A 45 -4.63 -12.89 -4.85
C HIS A 45 -5.97 -12.14 -4.81
N PHE A 46 -6.76 -12.21 -5.88
CA PHE A 46 -8.08 -11.58 -5.98
C PHE A 46 -9.22 -12.60 -6.06
N LYS A 47 -8.91 -13.90 -6.08
CA LYS A 47 -9.88 -14.98 -6.29
C LYS A 47 -9.94 -15.97 -5.13
N LYS A 48 -8.90 -16.00 -4.29
CA LYS A 48 -8.77 -16.92 -3.15
C LYS A 48 -8.22 -16.15 -1.96
N HIS A 49 -8.45 -16.69 -0.76
CA HIS A 49 -7.75 -16.22 0.43
C HIS A 49 -6.28 -16.65 0.36
N HIS A 50 -5.41 -15.76 0.84
CA HIS A 50 -3.98 -15.97 0.97
C HIS A 50 -3.59 -15.68 2.43
N LYS A 51 -2.55 -16.36 2.91
CA LYS A 51 -2.08 -16.17 4.28
C LYS A 51 -0.94 -15.17 4.29
N TYR A 52 -1.19 -14.02 4.91
CA TYR A 52 -0.17 -13.02 5.20
C TYR A 52 0.29 -13.20 6.64
N THR A 53 1.60 -13.28 6.87
CA THR A 53 2.17 -13.46 8.22
C THR A 53 3.29 -12.46 8.44
N LEU A 54 3.29 -11.85 9.62
CA LEU A 54 4.34 -10.98 10.12
C LEU A 54 4.85 -11.56 11.43
N GLU A 55 6.10 -11.98 11.45
CA GLU A 55 6.80 -12.25 12.70
C GLU A 55 7.45 -10.96 13.18
N TRP A 56 7.09 -10.54 14.40
CA TRP A 56 7.56 -9.30 14.99
C TRP A 56 8.26 -9.59 16.31
N GLN A 57 9.58 -9.41 16.34
CA GLN A 57 10.36 -9.40 17.56
C GLN A 57 10.86 -7.98 17.83
N PRO A 58 10.36 -7.27 18.84
CA PRO A 58 10.79 -5.91 19.16
C PRO A 58 12.25 -5.81 19.62
N GLY A 59 12.76 -4.58 19.63
CA GLY A 59 14.04 -4.23 20.27
C GLY A 59 15.23 -4.13 19.30
N PRO A 60 16.41 -3.73 19.81
CA PRO A 60 17.61 -3.54 18.98
C PRO A 60 18.12 -4.85 18.36
N ALA A 61 18.00 -5.96 19.11
CA ALA A 61 18.31 -7.31 18.63
C ALA A 61 17.10 -8.01 17.95
N GLY A 62 16.00 -7.28 17.78
CA GLY A 62 14.75 -7.76 17.20
C GLY A 62 14.81 -8.02 15.70
N TYR A 63 13.67 -8.34 15.12
CA TYR A 63 13.50 -8.50 13.67
C TYR A 63 12.03 -8.36 13.24
N LEU A 64 11.86 -8.11 11.94
CA LEU A 64 10.59 -8.25 11.23
C LEU A 64 10.78 -9.24 10.09
N HIS A 65 9.96 -10.28 10.01
CA HIS A 65 9.91 -11.17 8.87
C HIS A 65 8.50 -11.26 8.31
N TRP A 66 8.38 -11.08 6.99
CA TRP A 66 7.12 -11.19 6.28
C TRP A 66 7.07 -12.47 5.46
N TYR A 67 5.90 -13.11 5.47
CA TYR A 67 5.62 -14.30 4.70
C TYR A 67 4.30 -14.14 3.95
N LEU A 68 4.24 -14.77 2.78
CA LEU A 68 3.04 -14.95 2.00
C LEU A 68 2.88 -16.43 1.68
N ASP A 69 1.77 -17.02 2.09
CA ASP A 69 1.50 -18.46 1.96
C ASP A 69 2.66 -19.32 2.48
N ASP A 70 3.17 -18.97 3.67
CA ASP A 70 4.33 -19.61 4.34
C ASP A 70 5.69 -19.43 3.64
N ALA A 71 5.73 -18.75 2.49
CA ALA A 71 6.97 -18.43 1.80
C ALA A 71 7.56 -17.10 2.31
N PRO A 72 8.86 -17.04 2.65
CA PRO A 72 9.50 -15.82 3.11
C PRO A 72 9.55 -14.77 1.99
N LEU A 73 9.20 -13.53 2.30
CA LEU A 73 9.22 -12.39 1.36
C LEU A 73 10.33 -11.40 1.66
N LEU A 74 10.39 -10.93 2.90
CA LEU A 74 11.33 -9.89 3.34
C LEU A 74 11.69 -10.14 4.79
N GLY A 75 12.93 -9.83 5.14
CA GLY A 75 13.37 -9.81 6.53
C GLY A 75 14.23 -8.59 6.84
N ILE A 76 13.93 -7.91 7.94
CA ILE A 76 14.69 -6.80 8.47
C ILE A 76 15.21 -7.20 9.85
N LYS A 77 16.54 -7.23 9.99
CA LYS A 77 17.21 -7.47 11.27
C LYS A 77 17.41 -6.15 12.01
N GLY A 78 17.02 -6.09 13.28
CA GLY A 78 17.16 -4.91 14.14
C GLY A 78 18.61 -4.40 14.17
N ALA A 79 19.59 -5.29 14.34
CA ALA A 79 21.00 -4.93 14.35
C ALA A 79 21.48 -4.27 13.04
N SER A 80 20.89 -4.62 11.90
CA SER A 80 21.19 -3.98 10.61
C SER A 80 20.55 -2.60 10.51
N LEU A 81 19.31 -2.46 10.99
CA LEU A 81 18.60 -1.18 11.03
C LEU A 81 19.30 -0.18 11.95
N GLU A 82 19.69 -0.62 13.15
CA GLU A 82 20.41 0.17 14.14
C GLU A 82 21.74 0.67 13.56
N LYS A 83 22.53 -0.22 12.95
CA LYS A 83 23.82 0.14 12.36
C LYS A 83 23.70 1.18 11.22
N LEU A 84 22.64 1.11 10.42
CA LEU A 84 22.47 1.97 9.24
C LEU A 84 21.78 3.30 9.56
N THR A 85 20.85 3.31 10.51
CA THR A 85 19.94 4.44 10.72
C THR A 85 19.86 4.90 12.18
N GLY A 86 20.35 4.10 13.13
CA GLY A 86 20.13 4.30 14.56
C GLY A 86 18.72 3.91 15.04
N ALA A 87 17.84 3.47 14.14
CA ALA A 87 16.50 3.02 14.50
C ALA A 87 16.50 1.55 14.98
N MET A 88 15.43 1.18 15.68
CA MET A 88 15.20 -0.17 16.21
C MET A 88 13.83 -0.69 15.79
N ILE A 89 13.60 -1.99 15.95
CA ILE A 89 12.26 -2.55 15.75
C ILE A 89 11.37 -2.04 16.90
N PRO A 90 10.20 -1.42 16.62
CA PRO A 90 9.43 -0.74 17.65
C PRO A 90 9.00 -1.66 18.79
N GLU A 91 9.13 -1.16 20.02
CA GLU A 91 8.72 -1.81 21.27
C GLU A 91 7.36 -1.32 21.78
N GLU A 92 6.86 -0.21 21.24
CA GLU A 92 5.59 0.35 21.65
C GLU A 92 4.41 -0.57 21.23
N PRO A 93 3.38 -0.70 22.09
CA PRO A 93 2.15 -1.38 21.70
C PRO A 93 1.52 -0.72 20.46
N MET A 94 0.98 -1.54 19.56
CA MET A 94 0.40 -1.07 18.31
C MET A 94 -1.00 -1.63 18.06
N TYR A 95 -1.72 -0.96 17.16
CA TYR A 95 -3.00 -1.44 16.63
C TYR A 95 -2.80 -2.16 15.30
N LEU A 96 -3.51 -3.28 15.11
CA LEU A 96 -3.69 -3.88 13.79
C LEU A 96 -4.85 -3.18 13.08
N ILE A 97 -4.55 -2.48 11.99
CA ILE A 97 -5.55 -1.78 11.18
C ILE A 97 -5.71 -2.53 9.85
N LEU A 98 -6.97 -2.84 9.50
CA LEU A 98 -7.34 -3.47 8.24
C LEU A 98 -8.37 -2.59 7.55
N ASN A 99 -8.00 -1.99 6.42
CA ASN A 99 -8.87 -1.13 5.63
C ASN A 99 -8.64 -1.33 4.13
N THR A 100 -9.56 -0.82 3.33
CA THR A 100 -9.35 -0.56 1.91
C THR A 100 -9.14 0.94 1.73
N ALA A 101 -8.20 1.33 0.88
CA ALA A 101 -7.91 2.74 0.64
C ALA A 101 -7.81 3.05 -0.86
N ILE A 102 -8.12 4.30 -1.20
CA ILE A 102 -7.99 4.88 -2.53
C ILE A 102 -7.36 6.27 -2.32
N SER A 103 -6.25 6.55 -2.98
CA SER A 103 -5.53 7.82 -2.81
C SER A 103 -4.76 8.22 -4.07
N HIS A 104 -4.80 9.52 -4.39
CA HIS A 104 -3.97 10.15 -5.43
C HIS A 104 -2.49 10.20 -5.13
N ARG A 105 -2.13 9.99 -3.86
CA ARG A 105 -0.73 9.78 -3.48
C ARG A 105 -0.28 8.33 -3.59
N TRP A 106 -1.21 7.39 -3.75
CA TRP A 106 -0.92 5.94 -3.79
C TRP A 106 -1.21 5.34 -5.17
N GLY A 107 -0.97 6.13 -6.22
CA GLY A 107 -1.12 5.67 -7.60
C GLY A 107 -2.56 5.61 -8.13
N PHE A 108 -3.50 6.37 -7.56
CA PHE A 108 -4.87 6.51 -8.09
C PHE A 108 -5.34 7.98 -8.23
N PRO A 109 -5.67 8.49 -9.42
CA PRO A 109 -5.87 7.75 -10.66
C PRO A 109 -4.56 7.55 -11.44
N GLU A 110 -4.62 6.66 -12.43
CA GLU A 110 -3.69 6.67 -13.56
C GLU A 110 -3.69 8.08 -14.21
N PRO A 111 -2.55 8.59 -14.73
CA PRO A 111 -2.53 9.88 -15.40
C PRO A 111 -3.60 9.94 -16.49
N CYS A 112 -4.53 10.89 -16.37
CA CYS A 112 -5.56 11.13 -17.36
C CYS A 112 -5.09 12.21 -18.36
N PRO A 113 -5.58 12.20 -19.61
CA PRO A 113 -5.17 13.17 -20.62
C PRO A 113 -5.72 14.56 -20.29
N ALA A 114 -4.91 15.39 -19.63
CA ALA A 114 -5.31 16.71 -19.14
C ALA A 114 -5.84 17.64 -20.25
N ASP A 115 -5.33 17.50 -21.48
CA ASP A 115 -5.74 18.33 -22.62
C ASP A 115 -7.16 18.03 -23.11
N SER A 116 -7.69 16.83 -22.83
CA SER A 116 -9.01 16.39 -23.32
C SER A 116 -9.99 16.01 -22.21
N CYS A 117 -9.55 16.03 -20.95
CA CYS A 117 -10.37 15.71 -19.78
C CYS A 117 -10.32 16.83 -18.75
N SER A 118 -11.36 17.66 -18.72
CA SER A 118 -11.51 18.77 -17.76
C SER A 118 -11.63 18.30 -16.30
N ALA A 119 -12.02 17.05 -16.07
CA ALA A 119 -12.14 16.46 -14.73
C ALA A 119 -10.80 15.97 -14.14
N CYS A 120 -9.72 15.99 -14.93
CA CYS A 120 -8.41 15.53 -14.48
C CYS A 120 -7.98 16.21 -13.19
N TRP A 121 -7.51 15.42 -12.22
CA TRP A 121 -7.02 15.88 -10.91
C TRP A 121 -8.05 16.56 -9.99
N HIS A 122 -9.30 16.73 -10.44
CA HIS A 122 -10.31 17.50 -9.72
C HIS A 122 -11.60 16.73 -9.44
N CYS A 123 -11.92 15.68 -10.21
CA CYS A 123 -13.10 14.86 -9.93
C CYS A 123 -12.86 13.36 -10.15
N PHE A 124 -13.15 12.57 -9.11
CA PHE A 124 -13.02 11.10 -9.10
C PHE A 124 -14.31 10.38 -8.69
N ASP A 125 -15.45 11.02 -8.90
CA ASP A 125 -16.76 10.43 -8.61
C ASP A 125 -17.21 9.52 -9.76
N CYS A 126 -17.29 8.22 -9.50
CA CYS A 126 -17.70 7.24 -10.51
C CYS A 126 -19.19 7.30 -10.86
N THR A 127 -20.01 7.99 -10.07
CA THR A 127 -21.43 8.20 -10.33
C THR A 127 -21.69 9.45 -11.17
N ASN A 128 -20.76 10.40 -11.21
CA ASN A 128 -20.87 11.62 -12.01
C ASN A 128 -20.39 11.38 -13.46
N PRO A 129 -21.25 11.56 -14.49
CA PRO A 129 -20.88 11.39 -15.89
C PRO A 129 -19.73 12.30 -16.36
N GLU A 130 -19.56 13.49 -15.79
CA GLU A 130 -18.50 14.44 -16.17
C GLU A 130 -17.11 13.97 -15.71
N CYS A 131 -17.05 13.16 -14.66
CA CYS A 131 -15.80 12.73 -14.02
C CYS A 131 -15.22 11.45 -14.63
N GLN A 132 -15.96 10.83 -15.57
CA GLN A 132 -15.62 9.51 -16.12
C GLN A 132 -14.28 9.51 -16.86
N CYS A 133 -13.88 10.62 -17.48
CA CYS A 133 -12.63 10.71 -18.22
C CYS A 133 -11.38 10.68 -17.29
N ALA A 134 -11.54 11.05 -16.02
CA ALA A 134 -10.46 11.06 -15.03
C ALA A 134 -10.30 9.73 -14.28
N LEU A 135 -11.24 8.80 -14.49
CA LEU A 135 -11.24 7.50 -13.83
C LEU A 135 -10.55 6.44 -14.70
N PRO A 136 -9.78 5.52 -14.10
CA PRO A 136 -9.28 4.36 -14.81
C PRO A 136 -10.46 3.53 -15.33
N GLU A 137 -10.27 2.82 -16.44
CA GLU A 137 -11.33 2.05 -17.11
C GLU A 137 -12.18 1.21 -16.13
N GLY A 138 -11.53 0.48 -15.22
CA GLY A 138 -12.23 -0.35 -14.25
C GLY A 138 -13.16 0.39 -13.28
N MET A 139 -12.94 1.68 -13.05
CA MET A 139 -13.76 2.50 -12.15
C MET A 139 -14.81 3.35 -12.88
N LYS A 140 -14.73 3.49 -14.21
CA LYS A 140 -15.78 4.16 -14.98
C LYS A 140 -17.14 3.49 -14.77
N GLY A 141 -18.18 4.29 -14.52
CA GLY A 141 -19.53 3.85 -14.20
C GLY A 141 -19.59 2.97 -12.96
N CYS A 142 -18.64 3.15 -12.03
CA CYS A 142 -18.49 2.34 -10.83
C CYS A 142 -18.37 0.82 -11.11
N ARG A 143 -17.86 0.39 -12.27
CA ARG A 143 -17.85 -1.02 -12.71
C ARG A 143 -17.16 -2.00 -11.75
N ASN A 144 -16.14 -1.54 -11.01
CA ASN A 144 -15.45 -2.34 -10.00
C ASN A 144 -16.03 -2.20 -8.58
N LEU A 145 -17.11 -1.43 -8.41
CA LEU A 145 -17.78 -1.21 -7.14
C LEU A 145 -19.18 -1.89 -7.12
N PRO A 146 -19.64 -2.35 -5.94
CA PRO A 146 -18.93 -2.35 -4.65
C PRO A 146 -17.77 -3.36 -4.64
N ALA A 147 -16.65 -2.95 -4.05
CA ALA A 147 -15.50 -3.80 -3.79
C ALA A 147 -15.45 -4.14 -2.29
N ALA A 148 -14.98 -5.33 -1.95
CA ALA A 148 -14.86 -5.76 -0.57
C ALA A 148 -13.51 -6.46 -0.33
N MET A 149 -12.86 -6.08 0.77
CA MET A 149 -11.78 -6.89 1.35
C MET A 149 -12.42 -7.93 2.27
N ARG A 150 -12.03 -9.19 2.11
CA ARG A 150 -12.53 -10.30 2.93
C ARG A 150 -11.38 -10.85 3.77
N VAL A 151 -11.64 -10.98 5.06
CA VAL A 151 -10.72 -11.56 6.04
C VAL A 151 -11.44 -12.75 6.65
N ASP A 152 -10.87 -13.94 6.48
CA ASP A 152 -11.44 -15.18 7.01
C ASP A 152 -11.20 -15.27 8.52
N TYR A 153 -9.94 -15.12 8.93
CA TYR A 153 -9.55 -15.06 10.33
C TYR A 153 -8.24 -14.27 10.52
N ILE A 154 -7.98 -13.90 11.77
CA ILE A 154 -6.72 -13.35 12.25
C ILE A 154 -6.25 -14.24 13.40
N ARG A 155 -4.98 -14.60 13.40
CA ARG A 155 -4.33 -15.33 14.49
C ARG A 155 -3.12 -14.52 14.96
N LEU A 156 -3.02 -14.31 16.26
CA LEU A 156 -1.90 -13.68 16.96
C LEU A 156 -1.22 -14.73 17.85
#